data_AF-A0A520YL15-F1
#
_entry.id   AF-A0A520YL15-F1
#
_cell.length_a   1.000
_cell.length_b   1.000
_cell.length_c   1.000
_cell.angle_alpha   90.00
_cell.angle_beta   90.00
_cell.angle_gamma   90.00
#
_symmetry.space_group_name_H-M   'P 1'
#
loop_
_entity.id
_entity.type
_entity.pdbx_description
1 polymer ?
#
loop_
_entity_poly.entity_id
_entity_poly.type
_entity_poly.pdbx_seq_one_letter_code
_entity_poly.pdbx_strand_id
1 'polypeptide(L)'
;MRCLFGVLMVLTAMGLGACDGERGECAEPSDVAGVWEIRATAISDSCSGLGSYTFPLTIAQDGEAVSGENPDGTLTGTVCGDRIQMSGIVPGLGLFSGGTTTANLELTVSTNGNSMEGSDTWNWTGGSQTCQGSESLSGTRAGDEVCEWGFGCPCQRPLDEYWQGSGCLTYECALAAAEETAVRSGCDCSPFPAAFGAGRCGDLRYVREDCIENHIKFFDASGTLVAAYQWTDECGSLCRGSCSAYYGFRPECELEQEQDFCDQNN
;
A
#
# COMPACT_ATOMS: atom_id res chain seq x y z
N MET A 1 30.41 31.17 -5.70
CA MET A 1 28.98 31.48 -5.93
C MET A 1 28.19 30.20 -5.80
N ARG A 2 27.53 29.99 -4.66
CA ARG A 2 26.58 28.89 -4.44
C ARG A 2 25.23 29.55 -4.21
N CYS A 3 24.28 29.39 -5.12
CA CYS A 3 22.90 29.83 -4.89
C CYS A 3 22.21 28.77 -4.04
N LEU A 4 22.01 29.09 -2.76
CA LEU A 4 21.01 28.44 -1.92
C LEU A 4 19.63 28.89 -2.45
N PHE A 5 18.89 28.01 -3.11
CA PHE A 5 17.45 28.20 -3.27
C PHE A 5 16.78 27.63 -2.01
N GLY A 6 16.61 28.49 -1.01
CA GLY A 6 15.65 28.24 0.05
C GLY A 6 14.25 28.35 -0.55
N VAL A 7 13.62 27.22 -0.82
CA VAL A 7 12.20 27.15 -1.13
C VAL A 7 11.47 27.45 0.17
N LEU A 8 11.11 28.72 0.35
CA LEU A 8 10.16 29.16 1.35
C LEU A 8 8.77 28.71 0.87
N MET A 9 8.31 27.55 1.33
CA MET A 9 6.89 27.18 1.21
C MET A 9 6.08 28.18 2.06
N VAL A 10 5.50 29.18 1.40
CA VAL A 10 4.45 29.99 2.00
C VAL A 10 3.18 29.16 1.95
N LEU A 11 2.94 28.40 3.03
CA LEU A 11 1.69 27.69 3.26
C LEU A 11 0.59 28.74 3.46
N THR A 12 0.01 29.20 2.36
CA THR A 12 -1.14 30.09 2.42
C THR A 12 -2.33 29.19 2.66
N ALA A 13 -2.72 29.02 3.93
CA ALA A 13 -3.95 28.33 4.31
C ALA A 13 -5.15 29.12 3.79
N MET A 14 -5.47 28.96 2.51
CA MET A 14 -6.76 29.36 1.97
C MET A 14 -7.75 28.33 2.51
N GLY A 15 -8.57 28.75 3.48
CA GLY A 15 -9.56 27.89 4.11
C GLY A 15 -10.57 27.38 3.08
N LEU A 16 -10.37 26.15 2.62
CA LEU A 16 -11.38 25.33 1.96
C LEU A 16 -12.36 24.84 3.04
N GLY A 17 -13.29 25.70 3.42
CA GLY A 17 -14.63 25.24 3.82
C GLY A 17 -15.44 25.03 2.53
N ALA A 18 -16.32 24.05 2.40
CA ALA A 18 -17.08 23.39 3.44
C ALA A 18 -17.66 22.07 2.92
N CYS A 19 -17.85 21.13 3.85
CA CYS A 19 -18.93 20.17 3.79
C CYS A 19 -20.26 20.95 3.84
N ASP A 20 -20.70 21.49 2.70
CA ASP A 20 -21.80 22.45 2.65
C ASP A 20 -23.15 21.72 2.68
N GLY A 21 -23.90 21.94 3.76
CA GLY A 21 -25.28 21.50 3.93
C GLY A 21 -25.76 21.50 5.39
N GLU A 22 -26.06 22.69 5.91
CA GLU A 22 -26.78 22.94 7.19
C GLU A 22 -26.08 22.60 8.51
N ARG A 23 -25.05 23.38 8.92
CA ARG A 23 -24.54 23.46 10.32
C ARG A 23 -24.31 22.11 11.02
N GLY A 24 -24.06 21.04 10.28
CA GLY A 24 -23.66 19.76 10.83
C GLY A 24 -22.22 19.89 11.30
N GLU A 25 -21.97 19.65 12.58
CA GLU A 25 -20.62 19.36 13.03
C GLU A 25 -20.06 18.24 12.14
N CYS A 26 -18.84 18.44 11.66
CA CYS A 26 -18.16 17.44 10.88
C CYS A 26 -18.09 16.13 11.68
N ALA A 27 -18.45 15.01 11.06
CA ALA A 27 -18.27 13.71 11.70
C ALA A 27 -16.78 13.47 11.96
N GLU A 28 -16.46 12.72 13.01
CA GLU A 28 -15.07 12.35 13.32
C GLU A 28 -14.39 11.80 12.05
N PRO A 29 -13.24 12.36 11.65
CA PRO A 29 -12.60 11.98 10.41
C PRO A 29 -12.12 10.53 10.48
N SER A 30 -12.41 9.77 9.42
CA SER A 30 -11.88 8.41 9.25
C SER A 30 -10.36 8.49 9.04
N ASP A 31 -9.65 7.41 9.38
CA ASP A 31 -8.23 7.29 9.04
C ASP A 31 -8.08 7.01 7.54
N VAL A 32 -7.59 8.00 6.81
CA VAL A 32 -7.39 7.95 5.36
C VAL A 32 -5.90 7.96 4.99
N ALA A 33 -5.01 8.04 5.98
CA ALA A 33 -3.56 8.14 5.77
C ALA A 33 -3.00 6.82 5.23
N GLY A 34 -2.26 6.86 4.12
CA GLY A 34 -1.67 5.68 3.51
C GLY A 34 -1.38 5.88 2.03
N VAL A 35 -0.83 4.84 1.40
CA VAL A 35 -0.64 4.80 -0.05
C VAL A 35 -1.89 4.20 -0.67
N TRP A 36 -2.39 4.80 -1.74
CA TRP A 36 -3.58 4.38 -2.47
C TRP A 36 -3.24 4.21 -3.94
N GLU A 37 -3.73 3.14 -4.55
CA GLU A 37 -3.71 2.98 -6.00
C GLU A 37 -5.04 3.48 -6.56
N ILE A 38 -5.00 4.63 -7.23
CA ILE A 38 -6.17 5.31 -7.80
C ILE A 38 -6.27 4.97 -9.27
N ARG A 39 -7.43 4.46 -9.68
CA ARG A 39 -7.83 4.30 -11.07
C ARG A 39 -8.79 5.42 -11.46
N ALA A 40 -8.40 6.18 -12.47
CA ALA A 40 -9.19 7.25 -13.05
C ALA A 40 -9.79 6.83 -14.40
N THR A 41 -11.01 7.27 -14.68
CA THR A 41 -11.61 7.19 -16.03
C THR A 41 -12.03 8.59 -16.44
N ALA A 42 -11.22 9.18 -17.33
CA ALA A 42 -11.32 10.59 -17.66
C ALA A 42 -12.20 10.86 -18.88
N ILE A 43 -13.03 11.89 -18.73
CA ILE A 43 -13.86 12.48 -19.76
C ILE A 43 -13.35 13.90 -19.99
N SER A 44 -12.88 14.16 -21.21
CA SER A 44 -12.47 15.48 -21.64
C SER A 44 -13.61 16.15 -22.38
N ASP A 45 -13.94 17.38 -21.99
CA ASP A 45 -15.00 18.17 -22.62
C ASP A 45 -14.50 18.99 -23.82
N SER A 46 -13.20 19.30 -23.83
CA SER A 46 -12.62 20.26 -24.79
C SER A 46 -11.44 19.74 -25.60
N CYS A 47 -10.92 18.56 -25.25
CA CYS A 47 -9.76 17.92 -25.88
C CYS A 47 -10.04 16.45 -26.22
N SER A 48 -9.16 15.81 -27.01
CA SER A 48 -9.32 14.40 -27.38
C SER A 48 -9.33 13.48 -26.16
N GLY A 49 -10.04 12.36 -26.25
CA GLY A 49 -10.29 11.44 -25.13
C GLY A 49 -9.03 10.97 -24.42
N LEU A 50 -9.08 10.96 -23.07
CA LEU A 50 -7.95 10.70 -22.18
C LEU A 50 -7.84 9.23 -21.72
N GLY A 51 -8.89 8.43 -21.91
CA GLY A 51 -8.90 7.02 -21.50
C GLY A 51 -8.91 6.82 -19.99
N SER A 52 -8.67 5.58 -19.55
CA SER A 52 -8.46 5.25 -18.14
C SER A 52 -6.97 5.09 -17.83
N TYR A 53 -6.57 5.45 -16.63
CA TYR A 53 -5.19 5.33 -16.16
C TYR A 53 -5.16 5.08 -14.64
N THR A 54 -4.00 4.68 -14.14
CA THR A 54 -3.79 4.38 -12.71
C THR A 54 -2.58 5.17 -12.20
N PHE A 55 -2.64 5.64 -10.96
CA PHE A 55 -1.54 6.34 -10.30
C PHE A 55 -1.55 6.10 -8.79
N PRO A 56 -0.37 6.11 -8.14
CA PRO A 56 -0.31 6.09 -6.69
C PRO A 56 -0.60 7.49 -6.11
N LEU A 57 -1.33 7.51 -5.00
CA LEU A 57 -1.59 8.70 -4.18
C LEU A 57 -1.24 8.38 -2.72
N THR A 58 -0.24 9.06 -2.17
CA THR A 58 0.13 8.95 -0.76
C THR A 58 -0.56 10.04 0.04
N ILE A 59 -1.52 9.67 0.88
CA ILE A 59 -2.26 10.59 1.75
C ILE A 59 -1.60 10.61 3.12
N ALA A 60 -1.25 11.81 3.61
CA ALA A 60 -0.92 12.07 5.00
C ALA A 60 -2.07 12.88 5.65
N GLN A 61 -2.34 12.61 6.92
CA GLN A 61 -3.45 13.19 7.67
C GLN A 61 -2.98 13.75 9.02
N ASP A 62 -3.41 14.97 9.34
CA ASP A 62 -3.23 15.63 10.64
C ASP A 62 -4.57 16.19 11.11
N GLY A 63 -5.29 15.37 11.90
CA GLY A 63 -6.68 15.65 12.27
C GLY A 63 -7.59 15.66 11.04
N GLU A 64 -8.23 16.81 10.79
CA GLU A 64 -9.10 17.03 9.62
C GLU A 64 -8.31 17.45 8.38
N ALA A 65 -7.06 17.89 8.53
CA ALA A 65 -6.23 18.29 7.40
C ALA A 65 -5.62 17.07 6.71
N VAL A 66 -5.65 17.05 5.37
CA VAL A 66 -4.97 16.03 4.57
C VAL A 66 -4.07 16.65 3.52
N SER A 67 -2.97 15.98 3.23
CA SER A 67 -2.10 16.27 2.08
C SER A 67 -1.89 14.99 1.28
N GLY A 68 -1.90 15.10 -0.04
CA GLY A 68 -1.69 14.00 -0.96
C GLY A 68 -0.47 14.25 -1.81
N GLU A 69 0.38 13.26 -1.97
CA GLU A 69 1.49 13.28 -2.90
C GLU A 69 1.23 12.24 -3.98
N ASN A 70 1.22 12.68 -5.24
CA ASN A 70 1.43 11.78 -6.37
C ASN A 70 2.85 12.05 -6.91
N PRO A 71 3.39 11.20 -7.81
CA PRO A 71 4.76 11.35 -8.28
C PRO A 71 5.09 12.71 -8.91
N ASP A 72 4.06 13.48 -9.28
CA ASP A 72 4.19 14.66 -10.10
C ASP A 72 3.84 15.95 -9.36
N GLY A 73 3.05 15.89 -8.30
CA GLY A 73 2.56 17.07 -7.59
C GLY A 73 1.94 16.76 -6.23
N THR A 74 1.44 17.83 -5.62
CA THR A 74 0.89 17.79 -4.27
C THR A 74 -0.55 18.32 -4.26
N LEU A 75 -1.40 17.64 -3.50
CA LEU A 75 -2.77 18.01 -3.21
C LEU A 75 -2.89 18.36 -1.73
N THR A 76 -3.76 19.29 -1.39
CA THR A 76 -4.09 19.64 0.00
C THR A 76 -5.60 19.71 0.17
N GLY A 77 -6.09 19.35 1.35
CA GLY A 77 -7.51 19.23 1.55
C GLY A 77 -7.93 18.98 2.98
N THR A 78 -9.18 18.53 3.13
CA THR A 78 -9.77 18.15 4.40
C THR A 78 -10.48 16.80 4.31
N VAL A 79 -10.63 16.15 5.46
CA VAL A 79 -11.43 14.94 5.64
C VAL A 79 -12.54 15.21 6.65
N CYS A 80 -13.75 14.76 6.33
CA CYS A 80 -14.91 14.88 7.19
C CYS A 80 -15.75 13.60 7.17
N GLY A 81 -15.78 12.88 8.29
CA GLY A 81 -16.30 11.51 8.32
C GLY A 81 -15.53 10.63 7.35
N ASP A 82 -16.22 10.08 6.36
CA ASP A 82 -15.68 9.26 5.28
C ASP A 82 -15.33 10.04 4.01
N ARG A 83 -15.59 11.35 3.98
CA ARG A 83 -15.41 12.18 2.78
C ARG A 83 -14.09 12.93 2.82
N ILE A 84 -13.38 12.92 1.71
CA ILE A 84 -12.14 13.66 1.48
C ILE A 84 -12.39 14.68 0.38
N GLN A 85 -11.99 15.92 0.59
CA GLN A 85 -11.97 16.96 -0.44
C GLN A 85 -10.55 17.51 -0.55
N MET A 86 -9.95 17.41 -1.75
CA MET A 86 -8.58 17.86 -1.98
C MET A 86 -8.48 18.67 -3.26
N SER A 87 -7.56 19.62 -3.28
CA SER A 87 -7.23 20.35 -4.50
C SER A 87 -5.73 20.61 -4.59
N GLY A 88 -5.23 20.78 -5.80
CA GLY A 88 -3.83 21.11 -6.01
C GLY A 88 -3.48 21.30 -7.47
N ILE A 89 -2.18 21.51 -7.71
CA ILE A 89 -1.63 21.70 -9.05
C ILE A 89 -0.65 20.56 -9.30
N VAL A 90 -0.91 19.81 -10.37
CA VAL A 90 -0.07 18.72 -10.86
C VAL A 90 0.57 19.20 -12.17
N PRO A 91 1.91 19.28 -12.27
CA PRO A 91 2.60 19.46 -13.54
C PRO A 91 2.14 18.45 -14.58
N GLY A 92 1.92 18.92 -15.81
CA GLY A 92 1.31 18.13 -16.88
C GLY A 92 2.06 16.82 -17.15
N LEU A 93 1.39 15.72 -16.87
CA LEU A 93 1.84 14.36 -17.14
C LEU A 93 1.57 13.94 -18.58
N GLY A 94 2.51 13.16 -19.13
CA GLY A 94 2.32 12.04 -20.07
C GLY A 94 1.64 12.28 -21.42
N LEU A 95 0.46 12.91 -21.45
CA LEU A 95 -0.34 13.16 -22.65
C LEU A 95 -0.12 14.58 -23.21
N PHE A 96 0.13 15.55 -22.33
CA PHE A 96 0.43 16.92 -22.73
C PHE A 96 1.65 17.45 -21.97
N SER A 97 2.84 17.19 -22.52
CA SER A 97 4.08 17.73 -21.97
C SER A 97 4.05 19.26 -21.92
N GLY A 98 4.44 19.86 -20.79
CA GLY A 98 4.69 21.30 -20.69
C GLY A 98 3.50 22.17 -20.26
N GLY A 99 2.58 21.63 -19.47
CA GLY A 99 1.47 22.37 -18.87
C GLY A 99 1.32 22.14 -17.36
N THR A 100 0.21 22.62 -16.80
CA THR A 100 -0.20 22.40 -15.41
C THR A 100 -1.68 22.03 -15.37
N THR A 101 -2.00 21.00 -14.59
CA THR A 101 -3.38 20.57 -14.28
C THR A 101 -3.74 21.06 -12.88
N THR A 102 -4.81 21.83 -12.76
CA THR A 102 -5.50 22.03 -11.48
C THR A 102 -6.49 20.89 -11.30
N ALA A 103 -6.43 20.18 -10.18
CA ALA A 103 -7.33 19.08 -9.84
C ALA A 103 -8.14 19.43 -8.57
N ASN A 104 -9.39 18.96 -8.52
CA ASN A 104 -10.32 19.11 -7.40
C ASN A 104 -11.02 17.77 -7.16
N LEU A 105 -10.47 17.00 -6.24
CA LEU A 105 -10.89 15.64 -5.91
C LEU A 105 -11.95 15.68 -4.79
N GLU A 106 -13.01 14.90 -4.99
CA GLU A 106 -13.96 14.52 -3.95
C GLU A 106 -14.01 13.00 -3.86
N LEU A 107 -13.61 12.45 -2.72
CA LEU A 107 -13.50 11.00 -2.49
C LEU A 107 -14.34 10.61 -1.28
N THR A 108 -14.85 9.40 -1.28
CA THR A 108 -15.53 8.77 -0.15
C THR A 108 -14.84 7.45 0.15
N VAL A 109 -14.33 7.29 1.37
CA VAL A 109 -13.69 6.07 1.84
C VAL A 109 -14.75 5.10 2.31
N SER A 110 -14.63 3.83 1.94
CA SER A 110 -15.58 2.81 2.37
C SER A 110 -15.44 2.52 3.86
N THR A 111 -16.48 1.93 4.45
CA THR A 111 -16.52 1.65 5.90
C THR A 111 -15.40 0.72 6.39
N ASN A 112 -14.77 -0.04 5.49
CA ASN A 112 -13.64 -0.91 5.83
C ASN A 112 -12.28 -0.20 5.77
N GLY A 113 -12.22 1.07 5.32
CA GLY A 113 -11.00 1.86 5.23
C GLY A 113 -10.08 1.52 4.05
N ASN A 114 -10.46 0.55 3.20
CA ASN A 114 -9.56 -0.08 2.23
C ASN A 114 -9.91 0.22 0.77
N SER A 115 -11.09 0.81 0.52
CA SER A 115 -11.45 1.30 -0.81
C SER A 115 -11.98 2.72 -0.74
N MET A 116 -11.90 3.43 -1.86
CA MET A 116 -12.52 4.73 -2.02
C MET A 116 -13.15 4.88 -3.40
N GLU A 117 -14.19 5.70 -3.49
CA GLU A 117 -14.82 6.09 -4.75
C GLU A 117 -15.01 7.61 -4.78
N GLY A 118 -14.98 8.21 -5.95
CA GLY A 118 -15.10 9.65 -6.05
C GLY A 118 -15.07 10.20 -7.45
N SER A 119 -14.83 11.50 -7.53
CA SER A 119 -14.68 12.22 -8.78
C SER A 119 -13.61 13.30 -8.67
N ASP A 120 -13.02 13.65 -9.80
CA ASP A 120 -12.17 14.82 -9.95
C ASP A 120 -12.70 15.74 -11.07
N THR A 121 -12.55 17.04 -10.87
CA THR A 121 -12.71 18.05 -11.92
C THR A 121 -11.38 18.73 -12.17
N TRP A 122 -10.94 18.67 -13.42
CA TRP A 122 -9.60 19.11 -13.79
C TRP A 122 -9.61 20.17 -14.88
N ASN A 123 -8.62 21.05 -14.81
CA ASN A 123 -8.33 22.05 -15.83
C ASN A 123 -6.83 22.04 -16.12
N TRP A 124 -6.46 21.63 -17.33
CA TRP A 124 -5.10 21.66 -17.84
C TRP A 124 -4.85 22.90 -18.69
N THR A 125 -3.69 23.52 -18.49
CA THR A 125 -3.22 24.67 -19.28
C THR A 125 -1.79 24.44 -19.72
N GLY A 126 -1.50 24.62 -21.00
CA GLY A 126 -0.15 24.49 -21.55
C GLY A 126 0.01 25.23 -22.87
N GLY A 127 1.06 26.04 -22.97
CA GLY A 127 1.26 26.94 -24.12
C GLY A 127 0.05 27.88 -24.31
N SER A 128 -0.63 27.77 -25.44
CA SER A 128 -1.85 28.54 -25.76
C SER A 128 -3.13 27.71 -25.72
N GLN A 129 -3.08 26.49 -25.16
CA GLN A 129 -4.20 25.56 -25.12
C GLN A 129 -4.66 25.37 -23.67
N THR A 130 -5.98 25.19 -23.55
CA THR A 130 -6.64 24.85 -22.28
C THR A 130 -7.53 23.65 -22.54
N CYS A 131 -7.41 22.63 -21.69
CA CYS A 131 -8.26 21.46 -21.67
C CYS A 131 -8.99 21.40 -20.33
N GLN A 132 -10.25 21.00 -20.32
CA GLN A 132 -11.00 20.78 -19.09
C GLN A 132 -11.82 19.50 -19.19
N GLY A 133 -12.15 18.94 -18.04
CA GLY A 133 -13.00 17.77 -17.98
C GLY A 133 -13.24 17.30 -16.55
N SER A 134 -13.73 16.08 -16.47
CA SER A 134 -14.01 15.39 -15.21
C SER A 134 -13.56 13.94 -15.31
N GLU A 135 -13.39 13.29 -14.18
CA GLU A 135 -13.09 11.87 -14.13
C GLU A 135 -13.74 11.20 -12.93
N SER A 136 -14.14 9.93 -13.12
CA SER A 136 -14.55 9.07 -12.02
C SER A 136 -13.32 8.39 -11.43
N LEU A 137 -13.23 8.34 -10.11
CA LEU A 137 -12.12 7.77 -9.37
C LEU A 137 -12.57 6.53 -8.58
N SER A 138 -11.75 5.49 -8.61
CA SER A 138 -11.84 4.35 -7.70
C SER A 138 -10.46 4.06 -7.16
N GLY A 139 -10.31 3.95 -5.84
CA GLY A 139 -9.03 3.71 -5.18
C GLY A 139 -9.06 2.48 -4.30
N THR A 140 -7.95 1.76 -4.26
CA THR A 140 -7.69 0.69 -3.29
C THR A 140 -6.47 1.06 -2.48
N ARG A 141 -6.52 0.89 -1.16
CA ARG A 141 -5.36 1.13 -0.31
C ARG A 141 -4.27 0.14 -0.70
N ALA A 142 -3.09 0.65 -1.05
CA ALA A 142 -1.97 -0.18 -1.45
C ALA A 142 -1.58 -1.11 -0.28
N GLY A 143 -1.55 -2.41 -0.55
CA GLY A 143 -1.48 -3.45 0.47
C GLY A 143 -2.80 -4.22 0.65
N ASP A 144 -3.96 -3.64 0.36
CA ASP A 144 -5.27 -4.27 0.64
C ASP A 144 -5.98 -4.83 -0.61
N GLU A 145 -5.24 -5.38 -1.59
CA GLU A 145 -5.86 -5.96 -2.80
C GLU A 145 -7.00 -6.94 -2.45
N VAL A 146 -8.24 -6.50 -2.73
CA VAL A 146 -9.43 -7.33 -2.69
C VAL A 146 -9.36 -8.26 -3.89
N CYS A 147 -8.87 -9.47 -3.68
CA CYS A 147 -8.82 -10.46 -4.74
C CYS A 147 -10.22 -11.01 -5.05
N GLU A 148 -10.67 -10.77 -6.29
CA GLU A 148 -11.94 -11.24 -6.83
C GLU A 148 -12.01 -12.76 -7.09
N TRP A 149 -10.95 -13.51 -6.80
CA TRP A 149 -10.92 -14.96 -6.97
C TRP A 149 -11.08 -15.64 -5.61
N GLY A 150 -12.21 -16.33 -5.42
CA GLY A 150 -12.72 -16.88 -4.15
C GLY A 150 -11.87 -17.92 -3.41
N PHE A 151 -10.55 -17.90 -3.51
CA PHE A 151 -9.61 -18.55 -2.60
C PHE A 151 -8.44 -17.60 -2.29
N GLY A 152 -8.59 -16.89 -1.17
CA GLY A 152 -7.52 -16.47 -0.26
C GLY A 152 -6.31 -15.75 -0.87
N CYS A 153 -6.46 -14.46 -1.21
CA CYS A 153 -5.29 -13.61 -1.19
C CYS A 153 -4.86 -13.35 0.25
N PRO A 154 -3.54 -13.34 0.51
CA PRO A 154 -3.05 -12.92 1.79
C PRO A 154 -3.46 -11.47 2.03
N CYS A 155 -4.15 -11.22 3.13
CA CYS A 155 -4.38 -9.86 3.60
C CYS A 155 -3.05 -9.21 3.98
N GLN A 156 -2.97 -7.88 3.95
CA GLN A 156 -1.82 -7.17 4.50
C GLN A 156 -2.11 -6.74 5.93
N ARG A 157 -1.11 -6.86 6.80
CA ARG A 157 -1.16 -6.46 8.19
C ARG A 157 0.09 -5.66 8.56
N PRO A 158 0.02 -4.77 9.57
CA PRO A 158 1.20 -4.11 10.13
C PRO A 158 2.24 -5.13 10.62
N LEU A 159 3.53 -4.83 10.44
CA LEU A 159 4.61 -5.76 10.82
C LEU A 159 4.67 -6.03 12.33
N ASP A 160 4.29 -5.05 13.16
CA ASP A 160 4.27 -5.14 14.61
C ASP A 160 3.19 -6.08 15.16
N GLU A 161 2.12 -6.34 14.39
CA GLU A 161 1.15 -7.38 14.73
C GLU A 161 1.75 -8.79 14.65
N TYR A 162 2.74 -9.00 13.77
CA TYR A 162 3.49 -10.25 13.71
C TYR A 162 4.43 -10.44 14.92
N TRP A 163 4.90 -9.33 15.51
CA TRP A 163 5.86 -9.34 16.63
C TRP A 163 5.27 -9.89 17.92
N GLN A 164 3.94 -9.81 18.10
CA GLN A 164 3.30 -10.22 19.35
C GLN A 164 3.35 -11.75 19.58
N GLY A 165 3.68 -12.55 18.56
CA GLY A 165 3.82 -14.01 18.65
C GLY A 165 5.19 -14.56 18.25
N SER A 166 6.00 -13.84 17.46
CA SER A 166 7.27 -14.35 16.94
C SER A 166 8.47 -13.91 17.80
N GLY A 167 9.08 -14.86 18.51
CA GLY A 167 10.23 -14.58 19.40
C GLY A 167 11.55 -14.22 18.69
N CYS A 168 11.59 -14.22 17.36
CA CYS A 168 12.82 -14.01 16.58
C CYS A 168 12.67 -12.89 15.55
N LEU A 169 13.21 -11.72 15.89
CA LEU A 169 13.19 -10.52 15.04
C LEU A 169 14.48 -10.31 14.23
N THR A 170 15.50 -11.14 14.47
CA THR A 170 16.76 -11.11 13.73
C THR A 170 16.90 -12.36 12.87
N TYR A 171 17.61 -12.23 11.75
CA TYR A 171 17.86 -13.35 10.84
C TYR A 171 18.50 -14.53 11.55
N GLU A 172 19.53 -14.28 12.37
CA GLU A 172 20.26 -15.35 13.08
C GLU A 172 19.38 -16.09 14.10
N CYS A 173 18.46 -15.37 14.78
CA CYS A 173 17.51 -16.02 15.68
C CYS A 173 16.53 -16.90 14.90
N ALA A 174 15.96 -16.37 13.82
CA ALA A 174 15.01 -17.11 12.99
C ALA A 174 15.65 -18.35 12.35
N LEU A 175 16.89 -18.23 11.88
CA LEU A 175 17.65 -19.34 11.34
C LEU A 175 17.84 -20.45 12.38
N ALA A 176 18.33 -20.09 13.58
CA ALA A 176 18.53 -21.05 14.67
C ALA A 176 17.22 -21.73 15.11
N ALA A 177 16.11 -20.98 15.15
CA ALA A 177 14.79 -21.52 15.50
C ALA A 177 14.25 -22.49 14.44
N ALA A 178 14.43 -22.17 13.16
CA ALA A 178 14.07 -23.05 12.06
C ALA A 178 14.86 -24.36 12.09
N GLU A 179 16.18 -24.29 12.34
CA GLU A 179 17.06 -25.46 12.49
C GLU A 179 16.62 -26.35 13.67
N GLU A 180 16.35 -25.76 14.84
CA GLU A 180 15.90 -26.51 16.02
C GLU A 180 14.55 -27.20 15.76
N THR A 181 13.63 -26.53 15.06
CA THR A 181 12.30 -27.06 14.72
C THR A 181 12.40 -28.21 13.72
N ALA A 182 13.25 -28.10 12.71
CA ALA A 182 13.53 -29.16 11.74
C ALA A 182 14.05 -30.42 12.44
N VAL A 183 14.94 -30.28 13.43
CA VAL A 183 15.46 -31.43 14.21
C VAL A 183 14.37 -32.08 15.07
N ARG A 184 13.51 -31.28 15.74
CA ARG A 184 12.49 -31.79 16.66
C ARG A 184 11.31 -32.45 15.97
N SER A 185 10.87 -31.92 14.83
CA SER A 185 9.72 -32.44 14.10
C SER A 185 9.97 -33.84 13.53
N GLY A 186 11.23 -34.32 13.57
CA GLY A 186 11.58 -35.68 13.23
C GLY A 186 11.26 -36.04 11.80
N CYS A 187 11.22 -35.04 10.89
CA CYS A 187 10.92 -35.08 9.46
C CYS A 187 10.55 -36.47 8.92
N ASP A 188 9.40 -36.99 9.32
CA ASP A 188 8.78 -38.13 8.66
C ASP A 188 8.04 -37.55 7.46
N CYS A 189 8.77 -37.39 6.36
CA CYS A 189 8.36 -36.78 5.10
C CYS A 189 7.26 -37.63 4.42
N SER A 190 6.07 -37.63 5.00
CA SER A 190 4.82 -38.02 4.36
C SER A 190 4.46 -36.96 3.32
N PRO A 191 3.97 -37.33 2.13
CA PRO A 191 4.56 -37.09 0.80
C PRO A 191 4.82 -35.64 0.37
N PHE A 192 4.51 -34.65 1.20
CA PHE A 192 4.84 -33.25 1.02
C PHE A 192 6.08 -32.96 1.86
N PRO A 193 7.26 -32.73 1.26
CA PRO A 193 8.45 -32.39 2.03
C PRO A 193 8.14 -31.11 2.83
N ALA A 194 8.11 -31.22 4.17
CA ALA A 194 8.12 -30.06 5.03
C ALA A 194 9.44 -29.34 4.76
N ALA A 195 9.38 -28.25 3.99
CA ALA A 195 10.55 -27.58 3.44
C ALA A 195 10.91 -26.41 4.35
N PHE A 196 11.65 -26.71 5.41
CA PHE A 196 12.40 -25.66 6.08
C PHE A 196 13.49 -25.19 5.12
N GLY A 197 13.68 -23.89 4.99
CA GLY A 197 14.73 -23.38 4.10
C GLY A 197 15.13 -21.95 4.39
N ALA A 198 16.33 -21.59 3.97
CA ALA A 198 16.79 -20.21 3.99
C ALA A 198 17.43 -19.86 2.64
N GLY A 199 17.41 -18.58 2.31
CA GLY A 199 17.92 -18.11 1.03
C GLY A 199 17.74 -16.62 0.82
N ARG A 200 17.59 -16.23 -0.44
CA ARG A 200 17.46 -14.83 -0.88
C ARG A 200 16.18 -14.57 -1.65
N CYS A 201 15.74 -13.32 -1.60
CA CYS A 201 14.66 -12.77 -2.39
C CYS A 201 15.10 -11.36 -2.79
N GLY A 202 15.76 -11.24 -3.95
CA GLY A 202 16.47 -10.02 -4.32
C GLY A 202 17.54 -9.63 -3.28
N ASP A 203 17.42 -8.42 -2.73
CA ASP A 203 18.33 -7.91 -1.69
C ASP A 203 17.99 -8.43 -0.28
N LEU A 204 16.86 -9.11 -0.11
CA LEU A 204 16.41 -9.64 1.17
C LEU A 204 16.94 -11.05 1.41
N ARG A 205 17.19 -11.37 2.68
CA ARG A 205 17.36 -12.76 3.13
C ARG A 205 16.01 -13.28 3.62
N TYR A 206 15.74 -14.56 3.47
CA TYR A 206 14.54 -15.16 4.04
C TYR A 206 14.85 -16.43 4.85
N VAL A 207 13.95 -16.73 5.79
CA VAL A 207 13.87 -17.99 6.52
C VAL A 207 12.43 -18.50 6.43
N ARG A 208 12.27 -19.73 5.96
CA ARG A 208 10.99 -20.45 5.81
C ARG A 208 10.88 -21.54 6.88
N GLU A 209 9.78 -21.52 7.59
CA GLU A 209 9.38 -22.51 8.58
C GLU A 209 8.08 -23.17 8.07
N ASP A 210 8.18 -24.41 7.60
CA ASP A 210 7.01 -25.17 7.13
C ASP A 210 6.51 -26.11 8.24
N CYS A 211 5.39 -25.75 8.87
CA CYS A 211 4.68 -26.56 9.86
C CYS A 211 3.16 -26.47 9.58
N ILE A 212 2.30 -26.90 10.51
CA ILE A 212 0.84 -26.69 10.43
C ILE A 212 0.52 -25.21 10.11
N GLU A 213 1.34 -24.29 10.61
CA GLU A 213 1.40 -22.90 10.17
C GLU A 213 2.69 -22.69 9.38
N ASN A 214 2.58 -22.23 8.13
CA ASN A 214 3.73 -21.92 7.28
C ASN A 214 4.11 -20.46 7.46
N HIS A 215 5.37 -20.20 7.76
CA HIS A 215 5.91 -18.84 7.88
C HIS A 215 7.08 -18.63 6.92
N ILE A 216 7.13 -17.45 6.30
CA ILE A 216 8.32 -16.95 5.60
C ILE A 216 8.65 -15.59 6.19
N LYS A 217 9.83 -15.46 6.79
CA LYS A 217 10.32 -14.20 7.38
C LYS A 217 11.36 -13.61 6.44
N PHE A 218 11.28 -12.31 6.17
CA PHE A 218 12.19 -11.58 5.29
C PHE A 218 12.98 -10.53 6.07
N PHE A 219 14.28 -10.49 5.82
CA PHE A 219 15.24 -9.69 6.56
C PHE A 219 16.05 -8.81 5.61
N ASP A 220 16.30 -7.58 6.04
CA ASP A 220 17.20 -6.67 5.32
C ASP A 220 18.68 -7.07 5.46
N ALA A 221 19.56 -6.28 4.85
CA ALA A 221 21.01 -6.50 4.92
C ALA A 221 21.61 -6.39 6.34
N SER A 222 20.92 -5.73 7.27
CA SER A 222 21.31 -5.67 8.68
C SER A 222 20.88 -6.91 9.48
N GLY A 223 20.05 -7.76 8.87
CA GLY A 223 19.43 -8.92 9.51
C GLY A 223 18.19 -8.56 10.33
N THR A 224 17.59 -7.39 10.12
CA THR A 224 16.36 -6.95 10.79
C THR A 224 15.15 -7.46 10.00
N LEU A 225 14.13 -7.99 10.69
CA LEU A 225 12.87 -8.40 10.07
C LEU A 225 12.15 -7.20 9.46
N VAL A 226 11.79 -7.29 8.17
CA VAL A 226 11.12 -6.20 7.44
C VAL A 226 9.81 -6.63 6.78
N ALA A 227 9.60 -7.94 6.61
CA ALA A 227 8.33 -8.49 6.17
C ALA A 227 8.17 -9.93 6.68
N ALA A 228 6.93 -10.41 6.77
CA ALA A 228 6.63 -11.81 6.98
C ALA A 228 5.43 -12.24 6.15
N TYR A 229 5.38 -13.51 5.77
CA TYR A 229 4.23 -14.18 5.22
C TYR A 229 3.84 -15.30 6.18
N GLN A 230 2.54 -15.42 6.47
CA GLN A 230 1.99 -16.49 7.27
C GLN A 230 0.85 -17.13 6.50
N TRP A 231 0.76 -18.46 6.55
CA TRP A 231 -0.35 -19.25 6.04
C TRP A 231 -0.77 -20.31 7.06
N THR A 232 -2.06 -20.56 7.13
CA THR A 232 -2.71 -21.54 8.02
C THR A 232 -3.82 -22.25 7.25
N ASP A 233 -4.12 -23.47 7.66
CA ASP A 233 -5.24 -24.26 7.17
C ASP A 233 -6.61 -23.75 7.67
N GLU A 234 -6.64 -22.97 8.76
CA GLU A 234 -7.86 -22.39 9.32
C GLU A 234 -8.16 -21.00 8.72
N CYS A 235 -8.79 -20.96 7.54
CA CYS A 235 -9.25 -19.71 6.92
C CYS A 235 -10.13 -18.88 7.87
N GLY A 236 -9.75 -17.62 8.10
CA GLY A 236 -10.44 -16.73 9.05
C GLY A 236 -9.66 -16.44 10.33
N SER A 237 -8.65 -17.24 10.67
CA SER A 237 -7.85 -17.07 11.89
C SER A 237 -6.86 -15.90 11.81
N LEU A 238 -6.28 -15.66 10.62
CA LEU A 238 -5.37 -14.53 10.38
C LEU A 238 -6.13 -13.28 9.95
N CYS A 239 -7.02 -13.45 8.99
CA CYS A 239 -7.87 -12.41 8.43
C CYS A 239 -9.22 -13.02 8.09
N ARG A 240 -10.30 -12.28 8.31
CA ARG A 240 -11.67 -12.75 8.05
C ARG A 240 -11.79 -13.24 6.60
N GLY A 241 -11.89 -14.56 6.43
CA GLY A 241 -12.03 -15.20 5.11
C GLY A 241 -10.72 -15.47 4.36
N SER A 242 -9.54 -15.21 4.93
CA SER A 242 -8.26 -15.60 4.34
C SER A 242 -7.51 -16.62 5.21
N CYS A 243 -6.80 -17.52 4.53
CA CYS A 243 -5.90 -18.51 5.11
C CYS A 243 -4.45 -17.99 5.16
N SER A 244 -4.18 -16.77 4.68
CA SER A 244 -2.84 -16.19 4.68
C SER A 244 -2.82 -14.69 4.97
N ALA A 245 -1.67 -14.21 5.42
CA ALA A 245 -1.39 -12.80 5.68
C ALA A 245 0.05 -12.46 5.32
N TYR A 246 0.27 -11.31 4.70
CA TYR A 246 1.56 -10.62 4.68
C TYR A 246 1.59 -9.59 5.80
N TYR A 247 2.72 -9.47 6.48
CA TYR A 247 2.99 -8.48 7.49
C TYR A 247 4.13 -7.58 7.01
N GLY A 248 3.99 -6.25 7.08
CA GLY A 248 4.98 -5.32 6.57
C GLY A 248 4.76 -4.96 5.10
N PHE A 249 5.76 -5.12 4.24
CA PHE A 249 5.58 -5.01 2.77
C PHE A 249 5.62 -6.39 2.11
N ARG A 250 5.07 -6.54 0.91
CA ARG A 250 5.17 -7.77 0.13
C ARG A 250 6.43 -7.72 -0.75
N PRO A 251 7.40 -8.63 -0.57
CA PRO A 251 8.56 -8.68 -1.46
C PRO A 251 8.16 -9.05 -2.90
N GLU A 252 8.63 -8.28 -3.88
CA GLU A 252 8.43 -8.55 -5.31
C GLU A 252 9.64 -9.30 -5.90
N CYS A 253 9.92 -10.48 -5.36
CA CYS A 253 11.07 -11.29 -5.78
C CYS A 253 10.75 -12.78 -5.79
N GLU A 254 11.51 -13.52 -6.60
CA GLU A 254 11.50 -14.97 -6.58
C GLU A 254 12.40 -15.48 -5.43
N LEU A 255 11.95 -16.55 -4.76
CA LEU A 255 12.70 -17.14 -3.65
C LEU A 255 13.83 -18.02 -4.21
N GLU A 256 15.06 -17.61 -3.99
CA GLU A 256 16.26 -18.37 -4.32
C GLU A 256 16.71 -19.14 -3.07
N GLN A 257 16.46 -20.46 -3.05
CA GLN A 257 16.84 -21.30 -1.91
C GLN A 257 18.35 -21.61 -1.92
N GLU A 258 19.03 -21.26 -0.82
CA GLU A 258 20.46 -21.53 -0.62
C GLU A 258 20.68 -22.76 0.29
N GLN A 259 19.79 -22.98 1.25
CA GLN A 259 19.89 -24.04 2.24
C GLN A 259 18.55 -24.76 2.44
N ASP A 260 18.61 -26.09 2.48
CA ASP A 260 17.54 -26.99 2.93
C ASP A 260 18.02 -27.61 4.25
N PHE A 261 17.16 -27.59 5.27
CA PHE A 261 17.50 -28.15 6.59
C PHE A 261 17.13 -29.63 6.71
N CYS A 262 16.42 -30.18 5.73
CA CYS A 262 16.09 -31.59 5.66
C CYS A 262 17.13 -32.32 4.80
N ASP A 263 17.78 -33.34 5.37
CA ASP A 263 18.69 -34.21 4.62
C ASP A 263 17.89 -35.04 3.61
N GLN A 264 18.04 -34.79 2.31
CA GLN A 264 17.32 -35.51 1.24
C GLN A 264 17.77 -36.97 1.04
N ASN A 265 18.64 -37.51 1.92
CA ASN A 265 19.38 -38.76 1.70
C ASN A 265 18.96 -39.94 2.59
N ASN A 266 17.80 -39.90 3.27
CA ASN A 266 17.27 -41.04 4.03
C ASN A 266 16.21 -41.83 3.25
#